data_AF-A0A8D0B8E5-F1
#
_entry.id   AF-A0A8D0B8E5-F1
#
_cell.length_a   1.000
_cell.length_b   1.000
_cell.length_c   1.000
_cell.angle_alpha   90.00
_cell.angle_beta   90.00
_cell.angle_gamma   90.00
#
_symmetry.space_group_name_H-M   'P 1'
#
loop_
_entity.id
_entity.type
_entity.pdbx_description
1 polymer ?
#
loop_
_entity_poly.entity_id
_entity_poly.type
_entity_poly.pdbx_seq_one_letter_code
_entity_poly.pdbx_strand_id
1 'polypeptide(L)' 'IKYLCNKLMLCLLWIGFAQPPPALEDTVACHNSGGFCRPVGLCPTNFSPSGACHGENLICCKK' A
#
# COMPACT_ATOMS: atom_id res chain seq x y z
N ILE A 1 -20.74 33.75 -15.89
CA ILE A 1 -20.87 32.64 -14.91
C ILE A 1 -20.86 31.30 -15.66
N LYS A 2 -19.75 30.96 -16.34
CA LYS A 2 -19.70 29.76 -17.20
C LYS A 2 -18.36 29.02 -17.20
N TYR A 3 -17.42 29.47 -16.36
CA TYR A 3 -16.09 28.86 -16.20
C TYR A 3 -15.78 28.44 -14.75
N LEU A 4 -16.68 28.73 -13.79
CA LEU A 4 -16.47 28.39 -12.37
C LEU A 4 -16.99 26.98 -12.01
N CYS A 5 -17.73 26.33 -12.90
CA CYS A 5 -18.38 25.02 -12.68
C CYS A 5 -17.74 23.90 -13.52
N ASN A 6 -16.44 23.98 -13.81
CA ASN A 6 -15.70 22.90 -14.50
C ASN A 6 -14.48 22.45 -13.67
N LYS A 7 -13.88 23.35 -12.90
CA LYS A 7 -12.75 23.02 -12.03
C LYS A 7 -13.17 22.15 -10.83
N LEU A 8 -14.41 22.30 -10.36
CA LEU A 8 -14.94 21.52 -9.24
C LEU A 8 -15.29 20.07 -9.62
N MET A 9 -15.73 19.84 -10.86
CA MET A 9 -16.12 18.50 -11.35
C MET A 9 -14.89 17.64 -11.69
N LEU A 10 -13.82 18.25 -12.21
CA LEU A 10 -12.52 17.59 -12.40
C LEU A 10 -11.83 17.28 -11.08
N CYS A 11 -11.99 18.11 -10.04
CA CYS A 11 -11.50 17.77 -8.71
C CYS A 11 -12.19 16.54 -8.15
N LEU A 12 -13.53 16.46 -8.21
CA LEU A 12 -14.30 15.33 -7.67
C LEU A 12 -13.94 13.98 -8.31
N LEU A 13 -13.57 13.96 -9.60
CA LEU A 13 -13.12 12.73 -10.26
C LEU A 13 -11.74 12.24 -9.77
N TRP A 14 -10.90 13.14 -9.25
CA TRP A 14 -9.60 12.80 -8.64
C TRP A 14 -9.71 12.40 -7.17
N ILE A 15 -10.82 12.73 -6.49
CA ILE A 15 -11.13 12.28 -5.12
C ILE A 15 -11.92 10.97 -5.12
N GLY A 16 -11.93 10.24 -6.25
CA GLY A 16 -12.05 8.80 -6.20
C GLY A 16 -10.84 8.29 -5.42
N PHE A 17 -10.96 8.28 -4.09
CA PHE A 17 -10.13 7.47 -3.19
C PHE A 17 -10.29 6.03 -3.68
N ALA A 18 -9.54 5.66 -4.72
CA ALA A 18 -9.23 4.29 -4.99
C ALA A 18 -8.45 3.88 -3.74
N GLN A 19 -9.14 3.28 -2.77
CA GLN A 19 -8.45 2.57 -1.71
C GLN A 19 -7.45 1.69 -2.44
N PRO A 20 -6.15 1.83 -2.13
CA PRO A 20 -5.16 0.96 -2.72
C PRO A 20 -5.67 -0.47 -2.50
N PRO A 21 -5.59 -1.35 -3.52
CA PRO A 21 -6.08 -2.71 -3.36
C PRO A 21 -5.47 -3.29 -2.08
N PRO A 22 -6.17 -4.12 -1.31
CA PRO A 22 -5.71 -4.54 0.01
C PRO A 22 -4.28 -5.11 0.02
N ALA A 23 -3.91 -5.75 -1.07
CA ALA A 23 -2.54 -6.17 -1.35
C ALA A 23 -1.47 -5.06 -1.28
N LEU A 24 -1.80 -3.86 -1.71
CA LEU A 24 -0.95 -2.68 -1.67
C LEU A 24 -0.99 -2.00 -0.29
N GLU A 25 -2.10 -2.09 0.45
CA GLU A 25 -2.21 -1.58 1.84
C GLU A 25 -1.15 -2.21 2.74
N ASP A 26 -1.10 -3.55 2.77
CA ASP A 26 -0.14 -4.32 3.58
C ASP A 26 1.31 -4.07 3.14
N THR A 27 1.52 -3.96 1.84
CA THR A 27 2.85 -3.71 1.25
C THR A 27 3.38 -2.33 1.62
N VAL A 28 2.52 -1.31 1.55
CA VAL A 28 2.87 0.06 1.96
C VAL A 28 3.08 0.14 3.46
N ALA A 29 2.24 -0.52 4.27
CA ALA A 29 2.42 -0.59 5.71
C ALA A 29 3.75 -1.24 6.10
N CYS A 30 4.12 -2.34 5.44
CA CYS A 30 5.41 -3.01 5.61
C CYS A 30 6.58 -2.07 5.29
N HIS A 31 6.54 -1.41 4.13
CA HIS A 31 7.59 -0.50 3.69
C HIS A 31 7.74 0.73 4.59
N ASN A 32 6.61 1.36 4.97
CA ASN A 32 6.60 2.49 5.91
C ASN A 32 7.11 2.12 7.31
N SER A 33 6.97 0.84 7.67
CA SER A 33 7.51 0.30 8.92
C SER A 33 9.01 0.02 8.86
N GLY A 34 9.67 0.27 7.72
CA GLY A 34 11.09 -0.04 7.47
C GLY A 34 11.35 -1.51 7.12
N GLY A 35 10.30 -2.27 6.77
CA GLY A 35 10.38 -3.65 6.33
C GLY A 35 10.35 -3.80 4.81
N PHE A 36 10.44 -5.04 4.35
CA PHE A 36 10.29 -5.39 2.93
C PHE A 36 9.52 -6.70 2.76
N CYS A 37 8.86 -6.84 1.62
CA CYS A 37 8.07 -8.03 1.30
C CYS A 37 8.95 -9.13 0.69
N ARG A 38 8.84 -10.35 1.21
CA ARG A 38 9.48 -11.57 0.70
C ARG A 38 8.50 -12.74 0.73
N PRO A 39 8.74 -13.84 0.01
CA PRO A 39 7.88 -15.01 0.16
C PRO A 39 8.02 -15.59 1.57
N VAL A 40 6.98 -16.27 2.04
CA VAL A 40 6.92 -16.85 3.39
C VAL A 40 8.13 -17.77 3.64
N GLY A 41 8.81 -17.57 4.77
CA GLY A 41 9.99 -18.36 5.15
C GLY A 41 11.32 -17.92 4.50
N LEU A 42 11.30 -16.89 3.65
CA LEU A 42 12.50 -16.32 3.01
C LEU A 42 12.96 -15.00 3.64
N CYS A 43 12.52 -14.70 4.86
CA CYS A 43 13.11 -13.58 5.61
C CYS A 43 14.58 -13.90 5.93
N PRO A 44 15.51 -12.96 5.71
CA PRO A 44 16.91 -13.17 6.09
C PRO A 44 17.05 -13.33 7.61
N THR A 45 18.14 -13.96 8.08
CA THR A 45 18.37 -14.30 9.50
C THR A 45 18.28 -13.11 10.47
N ASN A 46 18.55 -11.89 10.00
CA ASN A 46 18.45 -10.66 10.79
C ASN A 46 17.06 -10.00 10.78
N PHE A 47 16.08 -10.59 10.11
CA PHE A 47 14.74 -10.02 9.94
C PHE A 47 13.70 -11.05 10.36
N SER A 48 12.75 -10.63 11.18
CA SER A 48 11.62 -11.42 11.61
C SER A 48 10.38 -11.14 10.75
N PRO A 49 9.53 -12.14 10.51
CA PRO A 49 8.22 -11.93 9.91
C PRO A 49 7.34 -11.09 10.83
N SER A 50 6.75 -10.01 10.31
CA SER A 50 5.95 -9.04 11.08
C SER A 50 4.52 -8.89 10.57
N GLY A 51 4.18 -9.40 9.38
CA GLY A 51 2.85 -9.25 8.79
C GLY A 51 2.77 -9.80 7.37
N ALA A 52 1.63 -9.59 6.71
CA ALA A 52 1.43 -9.96 5.31
C ALA A 52 1.93 -8.87 4.34
N CYS A 53 2.07 -9.24 3.07
CA CYS A 53 2.34 -8.36 1.95
C CYS A 53 1.60 -8.90 0.72
N HIS A 54 1.18 -8.03 -0.19
CA HIS A 54 0.47 -8.42 -1.40
C HIS A 54 -0.78 -9.30 -1.15
N GLY A 55 -1.50 -9.06 -0.05
CA GLY A 55 -2.72 -9.80 0.28
C GLY A 55 -2.37 -11.24 0.64
N GLU A 56 -1.47 -11.42 1.61
CA GLU A 56 -1.01 -12.71 2.15
C GLU A 56 -0.16 -13.58 1.20
N ASN A 57 0.07 -13.15 -0.05
CA ASN A 57 0.95 -13.86 -0.97
C ASN A 57 2.45 -13.76 -0.60
N LEU A 58 2.81 -12.71 0.14
CA LEU A 58 4.15 -12.45 0.67
C LEU A 58 4.08 -12.16 2.17
N ILE A 59 5.22 -12.24 2.84
CA ILE A 59 5.42 -11.89 4.24
C ILE A 59 6.27 -10.62 4.35
N CYS A 60 5.89 -9.73 5.25
CA CYS A 60 6.68 -8.55 5.60
C CYS A 60 7.81 -8.97 6.55
N CYS A 61 9.06 -8.79 6.13
CA CYS A 61 10.25 -9.02 6.93
C CYS A 61 10.75 -7.69 7.50
N LYS A 62 10.94 -7.62 8.83
CA LYS A 62 11.41 -6.43 9.55
C LYS A 62 12.47 -6.82 10.58
N LYS A 63 13.45 -5.95 10.83
CA LYS A 63 14.44 -6.18 11.90
C LYS A 63 13.79 -6.15 13.28
#